data_AF-A0A919S5E1-F1
#
_entry.id   AF-A0A919S5E1-F1
#
_cell.length_a   1.000
_cell.length_b   1.000
_cell.length_c   1.000
_cell.angle_alpha   90.00
_cell.angle_beta   90.00
_cell.angle_gamma   90.00
#
_symmetry.space_group_name_H-M   'P 1'
#
loop_
_entity.id
_entity.type
_entity.pdbx_description
1 polymer ?
#
loop_
_entity_poly.entity_id
_entity_poly.type
_entity_poly.pdbx_seq_one_letter_code
_entity_poly.pdbx_strand_id
1 'polypeptide(L)'
;MTFARHSQVRPRFGAPVAAVLAALVALVGAWLLAGPSDGTTRRQVVVSGVPLAEVHPPAGGRRPGVVVAHGFAGSARLMAQFGDSLAARGYVVVLLDFSGHGANRTPLPDSAASTDSSTAALQRDLDVAATHLRQLADVDPSRIALVGHSMGASAVTRYAGAHPEITATVALSLPDASTVLARRPARLLLLVGALEFPGFRAEAERAAGPMVVVPGVEHISILYAPRTHRETAAWLDESFGRPAHDPGMPSPIRGIGGAALLLSALLAGLYPVARSVFGVARGSWPRPMLPQLGGAVAVAAAATAVAVVAARLLPTNRLPLAIGGYLAGFTGVTGAAILGYLLRRGPVFPASAPVSAPARLRLALATPLLIGYAATAIAVPTHLGLTHAVPVGARWWLLAVLWAGFAVLAYAAERVTAGNSFGVLAVSAVAVVALTGAAVVGLTFGFVLLIVPLLAVLLVWQAAWSALLHRFAAPVWLIALVGSLVVAWPLATALPVTG
;
A
#
# COMPACT_ATOMS: atom_id res chain seq x y z
N MET A 1 -12.21 -57.98 20.11
CA MET A 1 -12.15 -58.20 18.65
C MET A 1 -13.27 -57.35 18.04
N THR A 2 -13.11 -56.37 17.15
CA THR A 2 -11.97 -55.82 16.41
C THR A 2 -12.41 -54.39 16.04
N PHE A 3 -11.63 -53.37 16.42
CA PHE A 3 -11.96 -51.96 16.17
C PHE A 3 -11.95 -51.63 14.67
N ALA A 4 -13.02 -51.00 14.19
CA ALA A 4 -13.13 -50.45 12.86
C ALA A 4 -12.07 -49.36 12.61
N ARG A 5 -11.22 -49.55 11.61
CA ARG A 5 -10.33 -48.51 11.08
C ARG A 5 -11.16 -47.47 10.35
N HIS A 6 -11.37 -46.31 10.96
CA HIS A 6 -11.76 -45.12 10.21
C HIS A 6 -10.58 -44.67 9.34
N SER A 7 -10.63 -45.04 8.06
CA SER A 7 -9.82 -44.45 7.00
C SER A 7 -10.22 -42.99 6.82
N GLN A 8 -9.44 -42.06 7.40
CA GLN A 8 -9.53 -40.65 7.02
C GLN A 8 -9.01 -40.49 5.59
N VAL A 9 -9.93 -40.39 4.63
CA VAL A 9 -9.67 -39.91 3.28
C VAL A 9 -9.25 -38.45 3.40
N ARG A 10 -7.94 -38.19 3.48
CA ARG A 10 -7.41 -36.83 3.34
C ARG A 10 -7.48 -36.46 1.85
N PRO A 11 -8.13 -35.35 1.46
CA PRO A 11 -8.07 -34.90 0.07
C PRO A 11 -6.60 -34.59 -0.27
N ARG A 12 -6.02 -35.43 -1.13
CA ARG A 12 -4.69 -35.24 -1.71
C ARG A 12 -4.81 -34.20 -2.82
N PHE A 13 -5.00 -32.94 -2.49
CA PHE A 13 -4.62 -31.89 -3.43
C PHE A 13 -3.10 -31.92 -3.52
N GLY A 14 -2.58 -32.63 -4.53
CA GLY A 14 -1.15 -32.74 -4.75
C GLY A 14 -0.54 -31.35 -4.96
N ALA A 15 0.68 -31.13 -4.47
CA ALA A 15 1.49 -29.95 -4.79
C ALA A 15 1.41 -29.46 -6.26
N PRO A 16 1.40 -30.36 -7.29
CA PRO A 16 1.19 -29.93 -8.67
C PRO A 16 -0.15 -29.24 -8.92
N VAL A 17 -1.24 -29.70 -8.31
CA VAL A 17 -2.58 -29.08 -8.46
C VAL A 17 -2.57 -27.66 -7.89
N ALA A 18 -1.97 -27.46 -6.70
CA ALA A 18 -1.86 -26.13 -6.09
C ALA A 18 -1.01 -25.17 -6.94
N ALA A 19 0.08 -25.65 -7.54
CA ALA A 19 0.91 -24.85 -8.43
C ALA A 19 0.17 -24.46 -9.72
N VAL A 20 -0.58 -25.39 -10.33
CA VAL A 20 -1.39 -25.12 -11.52
C VAL A 20 -2.49 -24.11 -11.20
N LEU A 21 -3.22 -24.26 -10.08
CA LEU A 21 -4.24 -23.32 -9.66
C LEU A 21 -3.66 -21.91 -9.42
N ALA A 22 -2.52 -21.81 -8.73
CA ALA A 22 -1.85 -20.53 -8.52
C ALA A 22 -1.43 -19.90 -9.86
N ALA A 23 -0.89 -20.68 -10.81
CA ALA A 23 -0.54 -20.19 -12.14
C ALA A 23 -1.77 -19.69 -12.93
N LEU A 24 -2.89 -20.42 -12.88
CA LEU A 24 -4.14 -20.00 -13.53
C LEU A 24 -4.67 -18.69 -12.93
N VAL A 25 -4.67 -18.56 -11.60
CA VAL A 25 -5.08 -17.31 -10.93
C VAL A 25 -4.14 -16.15 -11.29
N ALA A 26 -2.83 -16.40 -11.36
CA ALA A 26 -1.86 -15.40 -11.80
C ALA A 26 -2.12 -14.95 -13.25
N LEU A 27 -2.44 -15.89 -14.15
CA LEU A 27 -2.76 -15.58 -15.54
C LEU A 27 -4.04 -14.74 -15.67
N VAL A 28 -5.09 -15.05 -14.91
CA VAL A 28 -6.31 -14.22 -14.86
C VAL A 28 -5.99 -12.84 -14.30
N GLY A 29 -5.19 -12.76 -13.23
CA GLY A 29 -4.74 -11.50 -12.66
C GLY A 29 -3.96 -10.64 -13.66
N ALA A 30 -3.02 -11.25 -14.38
CA ALA A 30 -2.23 -10.60 -15.43
C ALA A 30 -3.10 -10.13 -16.60
N TRP A 31 -4.09 -10.94 -17.02
CA TRP A 31 -5.03 -10.57 -18.07
C TRP A 31 -5.89 -9.36 -17.68
N LEU A 32 -6.41 -9.31 -16.45
CA LEU A 32 -7.15 -8.15 -15.94
C LEU A 32 -6.28 -6.88 -15.88
N LEU A 33 -5.01 -7.03 -15.46
CA LEU A 33 -4.04 -5.93 -15.41
C LEU A 33 -3.68 -5.39 -16.79
N ALA A 34 -3.53 -6.27 -17.78
CA ALA A 34 -3.26 -5.87 -19.17
C ALA A 34 -4.42 -5.06 -19.74
N GLY A 35 -5.66 -5.45 -19.44
CA GLY A 35 -6.86 -4.78 -19.94
C GLY A 35 -7.07 -4.94 -21.45
N PRO A 36 -8.21 -4.47 -21.98
CA PRO A 36 -8.44 -4.40 -23.41
C PRO A 36 -7.58 -3.29 -24.04
N SER A 37 -7.05 -3.55 -25.23
CA SER A 37 -6.42 -2.51 -26.06
C SER A 37 -7.53 -1.67 -26.70
N ASP A 38 -7.79 -0.49 -26.14
CA ASP A 38 -8.80 0.46 -26.61
C ASP A 38 -8.19 1.58 -27.47
N GLY A 39 -6.92 1.45 -27.85
CA GLY A 39 -6.17 2.46 -28.60
C GLY A 39 -5.61 3.58 -27.73
N THR A 40 -5.84 3.56 -26.41
CA THR A 40 -5.19 4.45 -25.46
C THR A 40 -3.69 4.20 -25.44
N THR A 41 -2.88 5.26 -25.49
CA THR A 41 -1.43 5.16 -25.34
C THR A 41 -1.01 5.74 -23.99
N ARG A 42 0.03 5.15 -23.40
CA ARG A 42 0.58 5.60 -22.11
C ARG A 42 2.06 5.87 -22.25
N ARG A 43 2.51 6.99 -21.70
CA ARG A 43 3.92 7.37 -21.70
C ARG A 43 4.34 7.82 -20.31
N GLN A 44 5.55 7.43 -19.91
CA GLN A 44 6.19 7.96 -18.71
C GLN A 44 7.21 9.00 -19.14
N VAL A 45 7.16 10.18 -18.54
CA VAL A 45 8.11 11.26 -18.77
C VAL A 45 8.56 11.86 -17.44
N VAL A 46 9.71 12.51 -17.44
CA VAL A 46 10.17 13.30 -16.29
C VAL A 46 10.37 14.73 -16.78
N VAL A 47 9.61 15.67 -16.23
CA VAL A 47 9.63 17.08 -16.63
C VAL A 47 10.08 17.89 -15.41
N SER A 48 11.14 18.67 -15.54
CA SER A 48 11.69 19.48 -14.44
C SER A 48 11.88 18.70 -13.12
N GLY A 49 12.24 17.41 -13.22
CA GLY A 49 12.43 16.52 -12.07
C GLY A 49 11.16 15.85 -11.53
N VAL A 50 9.96 16.17 -12.06
CA VAL A 50 8.68 15.57 -11.67
C VAL A 50 8.34 14.42 -12.62
N PRO A 51 8.20 13.17 -12.12
CA PRO A 51 7.71 12.06 -12.92
C PRO A 51 6.23 12.22 -13.22
N LEU A 52 5.87 12.10 -14.50
CA LEU A 52 4.53 12.21 -15.03
C LEU A 52 4.17 10.98 -15.85
N ALA A 53 2.94 10.51 -15.71
CA ALA A 53 2.32 9.50 -16.54
C ALA A 53 1.29 10.16 -17.45
N GLU A 54 1.56 10.19 -18.75
CA GLU A 54 0.63 10.63 -19.78
C GLU A 54 -0.28 9.46 -20.18
N VAL A 55 -1.57 9.74 -20.31
CA VAL A 55 -2.56 8.82 -20.85
C VAL A 55 -3.29 9.55 -21.96
N HIS A 56 -3.05 9.11 -23.19
CA HIS A 56 -3.62 9.70 -24.39
C HIS A 56 -4.73 8.79 -24.93
N PRO A 57 -5.93 9.32 -25.16
CA PRO A 57 -6.99 8.60 -25.83
C PRO A 57 -6.61 8.32 -27.31
N PRO A 58 -7.35 7.45 -28.04
CA PRO A 58 -7.09 7.18 -29.45
C PRO A 58 -7.00 8.46 -30.28
N ALA A 59 -6.13 8.48 -31.29
CA ALA A 59 -5.75 9.68 -32.05
C ALA A 59 -6.95 10.54 -32.53
N GLY A 60 -6.77 11.86 -32.57
CA GLY A 60 -7.70 12.83 -33.15
C GLY A 60 -7.27 14.28 -32.86
N GLY A 61 -8.19 15.24 -33.02
CA GLY A 61 -7.91 16.66 -32.77
C GLY A 61 -7.67 17.01 -31.30
N ARG A 62 -7.40 18.29 -31.02
CA ARG A 62 -7.16 18.82 -29.66
C ARG A 62 -8.33 18.56 -28.72
N ARG A 63 -8.03 18.18 -27.48
CA ARG A 63 -9.00 17.74 -26.47
C ARG A 63 -8.76 18.46 -25.13
N PRO A 64 -9.77 18.48 -24.23
CA PRO A 64 -9.53 18.93 -22.87
C PRO A 64 -8.49 18.05 -22.16
N GLY A 65 -7.67 18.69 -21.33
CA GLY A 65 -6.66 18.04 -20.51
C GLY A 65 -7.06 17.95 -19.04
N VAL A 66 -6.61 16.90 -18.35
CA VAL A 66 -6.81 16.74 -16.91
C VAL A 66 -5.50 16.39 -16.21
N VAL A 67 -5.14 17.15 -15.16
CA VAL A 67 -4.09 16.73 -14.22
C VAL A 67 -4.73 15.96 -13.07
N VAL A 68 -4.18 14.79 -12.74
CA VAL A 68 -4.67 13.93 -11.65
C VAL A 68 -3.62 13.77 -10.57
N ALA A 69 -3.93 14.23 -9.36
CA ALA A 69 -3.04 14.33 -8.21
C ALA A 69 -3.40 13.33 -7.10
N HIS A 70 -2.43 12.54 -6.65
CA HIS A 70 -2.63 11.51 -5.62
C HIS A 70 -2.58 12.08 -4.18
N GLY A 71 -3.07 11.31 -3.22
CA GLY A 71 -3.00 11.61 -1.78
C GLY A 71 -1.67 11.28 -1.12
N PHE A 72 -1.57 11.51 0.20
CA PHE A 72 -0.37 11.19 0.99
C PHE A 72 -0.10 9.68 0.98
N ALA A 73 1.18 9.30 0.82
CA ALA A 73 1.60 7.92 0.57
C ALA A 73 0.97 7.26 -0.68
N GLY A 74 0.48 8.06 -1.62
CA GLY A 74 0.01 7.63 -2.93
C GLY A 74 1.09 7.69 -4.03
N SER A 75 0.64 7.50 -5.27
CA SER A 75 1.43 7.69 -6.49
C SER A 75 0.49 7.95 -7.68
N ALA A 76 1.01 8.41 -8.81
CA ALA A 76 0.33 8.45 -10.10
C ALA A 76 -0.31 7.08 -10.41
N ARG A 77 0.37 6.00 -10.01
CA ARG A 77 -0.07 4.64 -10.22
C ARG A 77 -1.31 4.24 -9.41
N LEU A 78 -1.45 4.78 -8.20
CA LEU A 78 -2.66 4.65 -7.37
C LEU A 78 -3.87 5.29 -8.05
N MET A 79 -3.63 6.38 -8.76
CA MET A 79 -4.66 7.15 -9.47
C MET A 79 -4.89 6.69 -10.92
N ALA A 80 -4.17 5.67 -11.39
CA ALA A 80 -4.15 5.27 -12.81
C ALA A 80 -5.53 4.98 -13.41
N GLN A 81 -6.49 4.52 -12.60
CA GLN A 81 -7.86 4.23 -13.03
C GLN A 81 -8.64 5.50 -13.44
N PHE A 82 -8.27 6.67 -12.91
CA PHE A 82 -8.80 7.95 -13.40
C PHE A 82 -8.24 8.27 -14.78
N GLY A 83 -6.96 7.96 -15.01
CA GLY A 83 -6.34 8.05 -16.34
C GLY A 83 -7.13 7.23 -17.37
N ASP A 84 -7.44 5.98 -17.03
CA ASP A 84 -8.21 5.09 -17.90
C ASP A 84 -9.64 5.56 -18.14
N SER A 85 -10.36 5.93 -17.08
CA SER A 85 -11.76 6.35 -17.18
C SER A 85 -11.92 7.66 -17.95
N LEU A 86 -11.02 8.62 -17.73
CA LEU A 86 -11.06 9.91 -18.41
C LEU A 86 -10.53 9.82 -19.85
N ALA A 87 -9.50 9.02 -20.12
CA ALA A 87 -9.06 8.77 -21.50
C ALA A 87 -10.15 8.07 -22.32
N ALA A 88 -10.89 7.12 -21.74
CA ALA A 88 -12.07 6.52 -22.39
C ALA A 88 -13.17 7.55 -22.72
N ARG A 89 -13.19 8.70 -22.04
CA ARG A 89 -14.05 9.86 -22.35
C ARG A 89 -13.38 10.93 -23.22
N GLY A 90 -12.24 10.61 -23.81
CA GLY A 90 -11.51 11.47 -24.73
C GLY A 90 -10.74 12.61 -24.06
N TYR A 91 -10.45 12.55 -22.76
CA TYR A 91 -9.52 13.49 -22.12
C TYR A 91 -8.08 13.03 -22.31
N VAL A 92 -7.16 13.97 -22.49
CA VAL A 92 -5.72 13.70 -22.27
C VAL A 92 -5.45 13.86 -20.78
N VAL A 93 -4.80 12.88 -20.16
CA VAL A 93 -4.59 12.88 -18.71
C VAL A 93 -3.09 12.87 -18.40
N VAL A 94 -2.69 13.72 -17.46
CA VAL A 94 -1.36 13.69 -16.85
C VAL A 94 -1.51 13.37 -15.37
N LEU A 95 -0.97 12.23 -14.94
CA LEU A 95 -0.88 11.87 -13.53
C LEU A 95 0.54 12.16 -13.04
N LEU A 96 0.68 12.82 -11.90
CA LEU A 96 2.00 13.17 -11.35
C LEU A 96 2.33 12.35 -10.11
N ASP A 97 3.62 12.08 -9.89
CA ASP A 97 4.17 11.69 -8.60
C ASP A 97 4.70 12.93 -7.87
N PHE A 98 4.04 13.33 -6.78
CA PHE A 98 4.49 14.45 -5.94
C PHE A 98 5.87 14.20 -5.33
N SER A 99 6.57 15.28 -4.97
CA SER A 99 7.80 15.24 -4.19
C SER A 99 7.66 14.28 -3.00
N GLY A 100 8.63 13.39 -2.84
CA GLY A 100 8.71 12.35 -1.82
C GLY A 100 7.93 11.08 -2.15
N HIS A 101 7.06 11.08 -3.17
CA HIS A 101 6.11 10.02 -3.47
C HIS A 101 6.44 9.29 -4.76
N GLY A 102 5.91 8.07 -4.90
CA GLY A 102 6.02 7.27 -6.11
C GLY A 102 7.46 7.15 -6.64
N ALA A 103 7.64 7.47 -7.92
CA ALA A 103 8.93 7.50 -8.59
C ALA A 103 9.73 8.80 -8.34
N ASN A 104 9.16 9.80 -7.67
CA ASN A 104 9.79 11.11 -7.48
C ASN A 104 10.89 11.01 -6.42
N ARG A 105 12.12 11.36 -6.82
CA ARG A 105 13.32 11.26 -5.98
C ARG A 105 13.56 12.52 -5.14
N THR A 106 12.92 13.62 -5.48
CA THR A 106 13.00 14.86 -4.69
C THR A 106 12.22 14.65 -3.39
N PRO A 107 12.83 14.80 -2.21
CA PRO A 107 12.11 14.63 -0.94
C PRO A 107 10.98 15.65 -0.77
N LEU A 108 9.96 15.27 -0.01
CA LEU A 108 9.02 16.23 0.54
C LEU A 108 9.73 16.99 1.68
N PRO A 109 9.67 18.33 1.76
CA PRO A 109 10.43 19.10 2.75
C PRO A 109 10.24 18.67 4.20
N ASP A 110 9.10 18.09 4.54
CA ASP A 110 8.85 17.51 5.86
C ASP A 110 7.85 16.35 5.81
N SER A 111 7.60 15.75 6.98
CA SER A 111 6.69 14.62 7.14
C SER A 111 5.20 14.98 7.17
N ALA A 112 4.86 16.27 7.07
CA ALA A 112 3.49 16.76 7.12
C ALA A 112 3.16 17.53 5.84
N ALA A 113 2.27 16.99 5.01
CA ALA A 113 1.89 17.65 3.75
C ALA A 113 1.08 18.97 3.92
N SER A 114 1.11 19.59 5.09
CA SER A 114 0.35 20.78 5.47
C SER A 114 1.21 21.97 5.91
N THR A 115 2.54 21.86 5.91
CA THR A 115 3.42 23.01 6.17
C THR A 115 3.52 23.91 4.93
N ASP A 116 4.02 25.14 5.10
CA ASP A 116 4.22 26.06 3.98
C ASP A 116 5.25 25.53 2.97
N SER A 117 6.34 24.92 3.44
CA SER A 117 7.38 24.32 2.60
C SER A 117 6.85 23.13 1.80
N SER A 118 6.15 22.19 2.45
CA SER A 118 5.52 21.06 1.75
C SER A 118 4.45 21.54 0.79
N THR A 119 3.63 22.51 1.19
CA THR A 119 2.64 23.12 0.29
C THR A 119 3.29 23.73 -0.94
N ALA A 120 4.35 24.52 -0.79
CA ALA A 120 5.08 25.13 -1.91
C ALA A 120 5.66 24.06 -2.85
N ALA A 121 6.19 22.96 -2.30
CA ALA A 121 6.67 21.84 -3.11
C ALA A 121 5.56 21.18 -3.93
N LEU A 122 4.39 20.93 -3.34
CA LEU A 122 3.24 20.36 -4.05
C LEU A 122 2.71 21.31 -5.13
N GLN A 123 2.68 22.63 -4.87
CA GLN A 123 2.25 23.62 -5.87
C GLN A 123 3.22 23.70 -7.05
N ARG A 124 4.55 23.63 -6.80
CA ARG A 124 5.57 23.54 -7.85
C ARG A 124 5.35 22.32 -8.74
N ASP A 125 5.11 21.15 -8.13
CA ASP A 125 4.94 19.91 -8.89
C ASP A 125 3.65 19.93 -9.73
N LEU A 126 2.57 20.52 -9.21
CA LEU A 126 1.34 20.77 -9.98
C LEU A 126 1.57 21.75 -11.13
N ASP A 127 2.35 22.80 -10.92
CA ASP A 127 2.66 23.77 -11.96
C ASP A 127 3.41 23.13 -13.14
N VAL A 128 4.39 22.28 -12.83
CA VAL A 128 5.12 21.47 -13.82
C VAL A 128 4.15 20.56 -14.59
N ALA A 129 3.27 19.85 -13.89
CA ALA A 129 2.32 18.94 -14.53
C ALA A 129 1.28 19.69 -15.41
N ALA A 130 0.75 20.81 -14.93
CA ALA A 130 -0.23 21.61 -15.67
C ALA A 130 0.40 22.31 -16.88
N THR A 131 1.61 22.83 -16.74
CA THR A 131 2.37 23.43 -17.84
C THR A 131 2.72 22.38 -18.90
N HIS A 132 3.19 21.20 -18.50
CA HIS A 132 3.45 20.10 -19.41
C HIS A 132 2.21 19.67 -20.17
N LEU A 133 1.09 19.45 -19.47
CA LEU A 133 -0.19 19.10 -20.08
C LEU A 133 -0.63 20.11 -21.14
N ARG A 134 -0.49 21.42 -20.88
CA ARG A 134 -0.83 22.49 -21.84
C ARG A 134 0.05 22.49 -23.10
N GLN A 135 1.26 21.94 -23.03
CA GLN A 135 2.21 21.89 -24.13
C GLN A 135 2.04 20.64 -25.02
N LEU A 136 1.24 19.66 -24.59
CA LEU A 136 0.96 18.47 -25.41
C LEU A 136 0.16 18.85 -26.68
N ALA A 137 0.57 18.30 -27.82
CA ALA A 137 0.06 18.71 -29.12
C ALA A 137 -1.45 18.42 -29.33
N ASP A 138 -1.96 17.39 -28.65
CA ASP A 138 -3.35 16.93 -28.67
C ASP A 138 -4.20 17.53 -27.54
N VAL A 139 -3.68 18.51 -26.79
CA VAL A 139 -4.41 19.24 -25.75
C VAL A 139 -4.83 20.64 -26.24
N ASP A 140 -6.04 21.03 -25.90
CA ASP A 140 -6.49 22.42 -25.96
C ASP A 140 -6.04 23.14 -24.67
N PRO A 141 -5.06 24.07 -24.75
CA PRO A 141 -4.47 24.70 -23.57
C PRO A 141 -5.45 25.58 -22.78
N SER A 142 -6.61 25.92 -23.37
CA SER A 142 -7.67 26.67 -22.70
C SER A 142 -8.66 25.80 -21.92
N ARG A 143 -8.56 24.47 -22.03
CA ARG A 143 -9.51 23.51 -21.46
C ARG A 143 -8.80 22.53 -20.52
N ILE A 144 -8.37 23.05 -19.37
CA ILE A 144 -7.62 22.29 -18.36
C ILE A 144 -8.45 22.14 -17.09
N ALA A 145 -8.52 20.91 -16.57
CA ALA A 145 -9.14 20.61 -15.29
C ALA A 145 -8.18 19.86 -14.36
N LEU A 146 -8.50 19.87 -13.06
CA LEU A 146 -7.72 19.19 -12.03
C LEU A 146 -8.59 18.21 -11.24
N VAL A 147 -8.04 17.04 -10.92
CA VAL A 147 -8.64 16.05 -10.02
C VAL A 147 -7.62 15.72 -8.94
N GLY A 148 -8.01 15.77 -7.67
CA GLY A 148 -7.11 15.50 -6.56
C GLY A 148 -7.76 14.64 -5.48
N HIS A 149 -6.97 13.79 -4.81
CA HIS A 149 -7.41 12.99 -3.67
C HIS A 149 -6.68 13.35 -2.38
N SER A 150 -7.40 13.54 -1.27
CA SER A 150 -6.84 13.79 0.06
C SER A 150 -5.83 14.95 0.05
N MET A 151 -4.55 14.72 0.32
CA MET A 151 -3.47 15.70 0.10
C MET A 151 -3.53 16.35 -1.30
N GLY A 152 -3.72 15.56 -2.34
CA GLY A 152 -3.89 16.03 -3.71
C GLY A 152 -5.15 16.87 -3.90
N ALA A 153 -6.23 16.61 -3.17
CA ALA A 153 -7.44 17.44 -3.20
C ALA A 153 -7.18 18.84 -2.64
N SER A 154 -6.47 18.95 -1.52
CA SER A 154 -6.01 20.23 -0.99
C SER A 154 -5.05 20.95 -1.94
N ALA A 155 -4.14 20.20 -2.58
CA ALA A 155 -3.18 20.76 -3.52
C ALA A 155 -3.87 21.34 -4.77
N VAL A 156 -4.79 20.60 -5.41
CA VAL A 156 -5.49 21.07 -6.62
C VAL A 156 -6.49 22.18 -6.33
N THR A 157 -7.17 22.16 -5.19
CA THR A 157 -8.09 23.25 -4.80
C THR A 157 -7.32 24.54 -4.55
N ARG A 158 -6.18 24.49 -3.86
CA ARG A 158 -5.29 25.64 -3.69
C ARG A 158 -4.76 26.15 -5.03
N TYR A 159 -4.29 25.25 -5.89
CA TYR A 159 -3.75 25.61 -7.20
C TYR A 159 -4.81 26.28 -8.07
N ALA A 160 -5.99 25.67 -8.23
CA ALA A 160 -7.07 26.24 -9.03
C ALA A 160 -7.63 27.56 -8.47
N GLY A 161 -7.62 27.75 -7.15
CA GLY A 161 -7.96 29.04 -6.55
C GLY A 161 -7.02 30.16 -6.99
N ALA A 162 -5.72 29.86 -7.15
CA ALA A 162 -4.72 30.82 -7.64
C ALA A 162 -4.70 30.99 -9.17
N HIS A 163 -5.25 30.03 -9.91
CA HIS A 163 -5.17 29.92 -11.37
C HIS A 163 -6.58 29.92 -11.99
N PRO A 164 -7.19 31.10 -12.22
CA PRO A 164 -8.57 31.23 -12.69
C PRO A 164 -8.80 30.68 -14.11
N GLU A 165 -7.72 30.40 -14.85
CA GLU A 165 -7.78 29.74 -16.16
C GLU A 165 -8.06 28.23 -16.07
N ILE A 166 -7.98 27.62 -14.88
CA ILE A 166 -8.42 26.24 -14.66
C ILE A 166 -9.95 26.17 -14.76
N THR A 167 -10.45 25.37 -15.70
CA THR A 167 -11.87 25.34 -16.07
C THR A 167 -12.76 24.66 -15.02
N ALA A 168 -12.26 23.61 -14.38
CA ALA A 168 -12.97 22.81 -13.39
C ALA A 168 -12.02 22.09 -12.43
N THR A 169 -12.51 21.83 -11.21
CA THR A 169 -11.77 21.12 -10.17
C THR A 169 -12.63 20.04 -9.53
N VAL A 170 -12.06 18.87 -9.29
CA VAL A 170 -12.68 17.78 -8.53
C VAL A 170 -11.80 17.41 -7.35
N ALA A 171 -12.38 17.48 -6.15
CA ALA A 171 -11.71 17.20 -4.89
C ALA A 171 -12.34 15.97 -4.22
N LEU A 172 -11.57 14.87 -4.18
CA LEU A 172 -11.93 13.61 -3.54
C LEU A 172 -11.39 13.60 -2.11
N SER A 173 -12.26 13.38 -1.12
CA SER A 173 -11.88 13.26 0.29
C SER A 173 -11.05 14.45 0.79
N LEU A 174 -11.57 15.67 0.61
CA LEU A 174 -10.87 16.91 0.98
C LEU A 174 -10.59 16.95 2.50
N PRO A 175 -9.32 16.99 2.95
CA PRO A 175 -8.98 16.92 4.37
C PRO A 175 -9.12 18.25 5.10
N ASP A 176 -9.14 19.37 4.37
CA ASP A 176 -9.23 20.71 4.93
C ASP A 176 -9.85 21.68 3.90
N ALA A 177 -11.01 22.24 4.24
CA ALA A 177 -11.72 23.21 3.41
C ALA A 177 -11.08 24.61 3.39
N SER A 178 -10.07 24.88 4.23
CA SER A 178 -9.42 26.20 4.28
C SER A 178 -8.86 26.62 2.92
N THR A 179 -8.41 25.66 2.10
CA THR A 179 -7.93 25.90 0.73
C THR A 179 -9.03 26.46 -0.18
N VAL A 180 -10.26 25.97 -0.02
CA VAL A 180 -11.43 26.41 -0.79
C VAL A 180 -11.96 27.74 -0.27
N LEU A 181 -12.02 27.90 1.06
CA LEU A 181 -12.53 29.12 1.71
C LEU A 181 -11.61 30.32 1.47
N ALA A 182 -10.30 30.11 1.41
CA ALA A 182 -9.34 31.17 1.12
C ALA A 182 -9.53 31.73 -0.29
N ARG A 183 -9.67 30.84 -1.30
CA ARG A 183 -9.92 31.25 -2.68
C ARG A 183 -10.61 30.12 -3.44
N ARG A 184 -11.91 30.28 -3.67
CA ARG A 184 -12.75 29.22 -4.25
C ARG A 184 -12.35 28.93 -5.72
N PRO A 185 -12.05 27.66 -6.07
CA PRO A 185 -11.85 27.26 -7.46
C PRO A 185 -13.10 27.45 -8.33
N ALA A 186 -12.88 27.69 -9.63
CA ALA A 186 -13.95 27.62 -10.61
C ALA A 186 -14.49 26.18 -10.71
N ARG A 187 -15.81 26.04 -10.73
CA ARG A 187 -16.52 24.75 -10.89
C ARG A 187 -15.88 23.64 -10.05
N LEU A 188 -15.99 23.77 -8.73
CA LEU A 188 -15.55 22.76 -7.77
C LEU A 188 -16.64 21.71 -7.51
N LEU A 189 -16.30 20.43 -7.69
CA LEU A 189 -17.06 19.28 -7.18
C LEU A 189 -16.31 18.61 -6.03
N LEU A 190 -17.03 18.29 -4.96
CA LEU A 190 -16.54 17.53 -3.81
C LEU A 190 -17.11 16.12 -3.86
N LEU A 191 -16.26 15.10 -3.66
CA LEU A 191 -16.74 13.73 -3.42
C LEU A 191 -16.16 13.18 -2.12
N VAL A 192 -17.00 12.53 -1.33
CA VAL A 192 -16.63 11.94 -0.03
C VAL A 192 -17.24 10.55 0.10
N GLY A 193 -16.49 9.60 0.66
CA GLY A 193 -16.99 8.26 0.93
C GLY A 193 -17.93 8.23 2.12
N ALA A 194 -19.00 7.44 2.04
CA ALA A 194 -19.98 7.32 3.12
C ALA A 194 -19.39 6.65 4.39
N LEU A 195 -18.30 5.90 4.25
CA LEU A 195 -17.60 5.22 5.34
C LEU A 195 -16.26 5.91 5.70
N GLU A 196 -16.08 7.17 5.31
CA GLU A 196 -14.90 7.95 5.69
C GLU A 196 -14.90 8.35 7.16
N PHE A 197 -13.73 8.76 7.66
CA PHE A 197 -13.66 9.42 8.95
C PHE A 197 -14.55 10.67 8.95
N PRO A 198 -15.32 10.93 10.03
CA PRO A 198 -16.28 12.02 10.06
C PRO A 198 -15.72 13.40 9.69
N GLY A 199 -14.43 13.64 9.98
CA GLY A 199 -13.74 14.87 9.63
C GLY A 199 -13.77 15.22 8.14
N PHE A 200 -13.61 14.25 7.24
CA PHE A 200 -13.62 14.52 5.79
C PHE A 200 -14.98 15.01 5.29
N ARG A 201 -16.07 14.46 5.85
CA ARG A 201 -17.42 14.91 5.52
C ARG A 201 -17.67 16.31 6.07
N ALA A 202 -17.27 16.58 7.31
CA ALA A 202 -17.40 17.91 7.91
C ALA A 202 -16.65 18.98 7.09
N GLU A 203 -15.46 18.66 6.58
CA GLU A 203 -14.70 19.57 5.73
C GLU A 203 -15.33 19.76 4.35
N ALA A 204 -15.85 18.71 3.72
CA ALA A 204 -16.59 18.85 2.47
C ALA A 204 -17.86 19.71 2.64
N GLU A 205 -18.59 19.54 3.74
CA GLU A 205 -19.75 20.40 4.08
C GLU A 205 -19.33 21.85 4.33
N ARG A 206 -18.20 22.06 5.03
CA ARG A 206 -17.63 23.40 5.29
C ARG A 206 -17.18 24.13 4.02
N ALA A 207 -16.74 23.42 2.99
CA ALA A 207 -16.39 23.99 1.68
C ALA A 207 -17.62 24.52 0.89
N ALA A 208 -18.84 24.15 1.30
CA ALA A 208 -20.13 24.67 0.84
C ALA A 208 -20.35 24.60 -0.69
N GLY A 209 -19.85 23.56 -1.36
CA GLY A 209 -19.98 23.35 -2.81
C GLY A 209 -20.86 22.14 -3.18
N PRO A 210 -21.11 21.91 -4.48
CA PRO A 210 -21.69 20.66 -4.96
C PRO A 210 -20.91 19.47 -4.38
N MET A 211 -21.62 18.55 -3.74
CA MET A 211 -21.01 17.43 -3.03
C MET A 211 -21.76 16.13 -3.34
N VAL A 212 -20.99 15.06 -3.59
CA VAL A 212 -21.51 13.70 -3.76
C VAL A 212 -20.98 12.81 -2.65
N VAL A 213 -21.90 12.18 -1.91
CA VAL A 213 -21.56 11.13 -0.95
C VAL A 213 -21.61 9.77 -1.66
N VAL A 214 -20.47 9.09 -1.74
CA VAL A 214 -20.32 7.81 -2.44
C VAL A 214 -20.59 6.67 -1.46
N PRO A 215 -21.63 5.84 -1.69
CA PRO A 215 -22.02 4.80 -0.74
C PRO A 215 -21.00 3.65 -0.70
N GLY A 216 -20.85 3.03 0.47
CA GLY A 216 -20.13 1.76 0.65
C GLY A 216 -18.61 1.83 0.49
N VAL A 217 -18.03 3.03 0.46
CA VAL A 217 -16.57 3.22 0.33
C VAL A 217 -16.02 4.12 1.42
N GLU A 218 -14.79 3.82 1.82
CA GLU A 218 -13.96 4.60 2.73
C GLU A 218 -12.92 5.43 1.94
N HIS A 219 -11.99 6.05 2.69
CA HIS A 219 -11.03 7.05 2.23
C HIS A 219 -10.17 6.64 1.03
N ILE A 220 -9.79 5.36 0.91
CA ILE A 220 -8.98 4.86 -0.22
C ILE A 220 -9.86 4.23 -1.29
N SER A 221 -10.85 3.42 -0.91
CA SER A 221 -11.75 2.72 -1.83
C SER A 221 -12.62 3.66 -2.67
N ILE A 222 -12.82 4.91 -2.25
CA ILE A 222 -13.45 5.95 -3.08
C ILE A 222 -12.77 6.12 -4.45
N LEU A 223 -11.45 5.91 -4.52
CA LEU A 223 -10.66 5.99 -5.76
C LEU A 223 -11.08 4.96 -6.81
N TYR A 224 -11.78 3.91 -6.39
CA TYR A 224 -12.09 2.75 -7.21
C TYR A 224 -13.59 2.49 -7.32
N ALA A 225 -14.42 3.36 -6.75
CA ALA A 225 -15.86 3.27 -6.85
C ALA A 225 -16.32 3.69 -8.26
N PRO A 226 -17.09 2.87 -9.00
CA PRO A 226 -17.62 3.25 -10.32
C PRO A 226 -18.41 4.56 -10.29
N ARG A 227 -19.09 4.86 -9.18
CA ARG A 227 -19.80 6.13 -8.99
C ARG A 227 -18.83 7.33 -8.98
N THR A 228 -17.71 7.26 -8.26
CA THR A 228 -16.71 8.34 -8.24
C THR A 228 -16.26 8.68 -9.66
N HIS A 229 -15.91 7.68 -10.47
CA HIS A 229 -15.46 7.90 -11.85
C HIS A 229 -16.56 8.50 -12.73
N ARG A 230 -17.81 8.04 -12.62
CA ARG A 230 -18.96 8.59 -13.34
C ARG A 230 -19.24 10.05 -13.00
N GLU A 231 -19.27 10.38 -11.71
CA GLU A 231 -19.59 11.72 -11.23
C GLU A 231 -18.46 12.70 -11.59
N THR A 232 -17.19 12.29 -11.45
CA THR A 232 -16.03 13.06 -11.93
C THR A 232 -16.12 13.32 -13.43
N ALA A 233 -16.38 12.29 -14.23
CA ALA A 233 -16.51 12.42 -15.68
C ALA A 233 -17.67 13.35 -16.08
N ALA A 234 -18.85 13.16 -15.50
CA ALA A 234 -20.04 13.95 -15.81
C ALA A 234 -19.81 15.43 -15.48
N TRP A 235 -19.20 15.72 -14.33
CA TRP A 235 -18.84 17.09 -13.94
C TRP A 235 -17.90 17.76 -14.92
N LEU A 236 -16.89 17.03 -15.39
CA LEU A 236 -15.95 17.55 -16.37
C LEU A 236 -16.62 17.74 -17.74
N ASP A 237 -17.44 16.78 -18.19
CA ASP A 237 -18.18 16.89 -19.46
C ASP A 237 -19.07 18.15 -19.45
N GLU A 238 -19.85 18.35 -18.38
CA GLU A 238 -20.69 19.55 -18.16
C GLU A 238 -19.86 20.83 -18.15
N SER A 239 -18.78 20.85 -17.35
CA SER A 239 -17.91 22.03 -17.21
C SER A 239 -17.25 22.47 -18.51
N PHE A 240 -17.02 21.52 -19.43
CA PHE A 240 -16.43 21.74 -20.74
C PHE A 240 -17.47 21.88 -21.85
N GLY A 241 -18.78 21.91 -21.54
CA GLY A 241 -19.85 22.03 -22.52
C GLY A 241 -19.95 20.85 -23.49
N ARG A 242 -19.53 19.65 -23.05
CA ARG A 242 -19.57 18.43 -23.87
C ARG A 242 -20.92 17.74 -23.67
N PRO A 243 -21.53 17.19 -24.74
CA PRO A 243 -22.74 16.41 -24.61
C PRO A 243 -22.48 15.19 -23.73
N ALA A 244 -23.46 14.83 -22.90
CA ALA A 244 -23.41 13.61 -22.11
C ALA A 244 -23.34 12.40 -23.06
N HIS A 245 -22.14 11.88 -23.27
CA HIS A 245 -21.88 10.73 -24.12
C HIS A 245 -21.28 9.65 -23.24
N ASP A 246 -21.97 8.52 -23.01
CA ASP A 246 -21.45 7.42 -22.19
C ASP A 246 -20.98 6.26 -23.07
N PRO A 247 -19.74 6.30 -23.62
CA PRO A 247 -19.21 5.21 -24.43
C PRO A 247 -18.93 3.93 -23.61
N GLY A 248 -19.26 3.92 -22.32
CA GLY A 248 -18.90 2.87 -21.36
C GLY A 248 -17.50 3.12 -20.83
N MET A 249 -17.38 3.43 -19.53
CA MET A 249 -16.07 3.55 -18.89
C MET A 249 -15.51 2.19 -18.47
N PRO A 250 -14.17 2.00 -18.57
CA PRO A 250 -13.51 0.85 -17.97
C PRO A 250 -13.87 0.72 -16.49
N SER A 251 -14.05 -0.52 -16.01
CA SER A 251 -14.28 -0.74 -14.59
C SER A 251 -13.04 -0.33 -13.79
N PRO A 252 -13.14 0.64 -12.86
CA PRO A 252 -11.99 1.10 -12.07
C PRO A 252 -11.48 0.04 -11.07
N ILE A 253 -12.24 -1.03 -10.84
CA ILE A 253 -11.84 -2.14 -9.97
C ILE A 253 -10.97 -3.15 -10.76
N ARG A 254 -10.96 -3.12 -12.10
CA ARG A 254 -10.26 -4.11 -12.92
C ARG A 254 -8.78 -4.23 -12.56
N GLY A 255 -8.08 -3.10 -12.47
CA GLY A 255 -6.66 -3.06 -12.13
C GLY A 255 -6.36 -3.62 -10.75
N ILE A 256 -7.16 -3.25 -9.74
CA ILE A 256 -7.00 -3.76 -8.38
C ILE A 256 -7.34 -5.23 -8.29
N GLY A 257 -8.43 -5.66 -8.91
CA GLY A 257 -8.86 -7.06 -8.93
C GLY A 257 -7.75 -7.93 -9.55
N GLY A 258 -7.16 -7.47 -10.66
CA GLY A 258 -6.03 -8.13 -11.28
C GLY A 258 -4.80 -8.20 -10.36
N ALA A 259 -4.44 -7.09 -9.70
CA ALA A 259 -3.36 -7.08 -8.71
C ALA A 259 -3.64 -7.97 -7.50
N ALA A 260 -4.87 -8.00 -7.00
CA ALA A 260 -5.28 -8.82 -5.87
C ALA A 260 -5.24 -10.32 -6.20
N LEU A 261 -5.65 -10.70 -7.41
CA LEU A 261 -5.51 -12.08 -7.90
C LEU A 261 -4.04 -12.47 -8.08
N LEU A 262 -3.24 -11.61 -8.71
CA LEU A 262 -1.81 -11.87 -8.90
C LEU A 262 -1.06 -11.94 -7.57
N LEU A 263 -1.38 -11.04 -6.64
CA LEU A 263 -0.91 -11.07 -5.26
C LEU A 263 -1.29 -12.42 -4.64
N SER A 264 -2.58 -12.75 -4.55
CA SER A 264 -3.07 -14.02 -3.98
C SER A 264 -2.42 -15.26 -4.59
N ALA A 265 -2.16 -15.25 -5.90
CA ALA A 265 -1.48 -16.34 -6.60
C ALA A 265 -0.02 -16.50 -6.20
N LEU A 266 0.77 -15.42 -6.22
CA LEU A 266 2.18 -15.45 -5.77
C LEU A 266 2.28 -15.72 -4.27
N LEU A 267 1.29 -15.28 -3.54
CA LEU A 267 1.19 -15.53 -2.12
C LEU A 267 0.94 -17.03 -1.85
N ALA A 268 0.00 -17.68 -2.56
CA ALA A 268 -0.21 -19.13 -2.50
C ALA A 268 0.96 -19.94 -3.10
N GLY A 269 1.67 -19.37 -4.07
CA GLY A 269 2.81 -20.00 -4.74
C GLY A 269 4.03 -20.21 -3.86
N LEU A 270 4.06 -19.68 -2.63
CA LEU A 270 5.12 -20.03 -1.67
C LEU A 270 5.14 -21.54 -1.37
N TYR A 271 3.98 -22.24 -1.38
CA TYR A 271 3.94 -23.67 -1.10
C TYR A 271 4.78 -24.51 -2.07
N PRO A 272 4.59 -24.43 -3.41
CA PRO A 272 5.42 -25.17 -4.35
C PRO A 272 6.91 -24.74 -4.32
N VAL A 273 7.20 -23.46 -4.07
CA VAL A 273 8.58 -22.98 -3.91
C VAL A 273 9.24 -23.56 -2.66
N ALA A 274 8.56 -23.54 -1.51
CA ALA A 274 9.07 -24.15 -0.29
C ALA A 274 9.26 -25.67 -0.46
N ARG A 275 8.37 -26.32 -1.19
CA ARG A 275 8.48 -27.76 -1.51
C ARG A 275 9.67 -28.08 -2.40
N SER A 276 9.97 -27.28 -3.43
CA SER A 276 11.12 -27.55 -4.30
C SER A 276 12.44 -27.40 -3.55
N VAL A 277 12.49 -26.49 -2.57
CA VAL A 277 13.69 -26.22 -1.76
C VAL A 277 13.86 -27.21 -0.61
N PHE A 278 12.81 -27.42 0.20
CA PHE A 278 12.88 -28.19 1.45
C PHE A 278 12.37 -29.64 1.31
N GLY A 279 11.81 -30.01 0.16
CA GLY A 279 11.23 -31.32 -0.10
C GLY A 279 9.81 -31.45 0.45
N VAL A 280 9.45 -32.62 0.96
CA VAL A 280 8.08 -32.88 1.43
C VAL A 280 7.85 -32.24 2.80
N ALA A 281 6.71 -31.54 2.95
CA ALA A 281 6.28 -31.00 4.24
C ALA A 281 6.18 -32.12 5.29
N ARG A 282 6.78 -31.89 6.45
CA ARG A 282 6.89 -32.85 7.56
C ARG A 282 5.96 -32.52 8.73
N GLY A 283 5.56 -31.25 8.87
CA GLY A 283 4.70 -30.77 9.95
C GLY A 283 3.21 -30.75 9.62
N SER A 284 2.38 -30.89 10.66
CA SER A 284 0.95 -30.57 10.61
C SER A 284 0.72 -29.06 10.62
N TRP A 285 -0.46 -28.62 10.15
CA TRP A 285 -0.88 -27.24 10.35
C TRP A 285 -1.00 -26.90 11.85
N PRO A 286 -0.69 -25.65 12.24
CA PRO A 286 -0.79 -25.22 13.62
C PRO A 286 -2.24 -25.32 14.10
N ARG A 287 -2.41 -25.62 15.39
CA ARG A 287 -3.71 -25.59 16.07
C ARG A 287 -3.75 -24.38 17.01
N PRO A 288 -4.92 -23.78 17.24
CA PRO A 288 -5.04 -22.73 18.25
C PRO A 288 -4.74 -23.32 19.64
N MET A 289 -3.72 -22.78 20.32
CA MET A 289 -3.31 -23.22 21.66
C MET A 289 -3.61 -22.13 22.69
N LEU A 290 -4.88 -22.03 23.09
CA LEU A 290 -5.42 -20.95 23.95
C LEU A 290 -4.58 -20.61 25.20
N PRO A 291 -4.02 -21.58 25.97
CA PRO A 291 -3.24 -21.26 27.17
C PRO A 291 -1.91 -20.57 26.87
N GLN A 292 -1.24 -20.94 25.76
CA GLN A 292 0.04 -20.36 25.35
C GLN A 292 -0.15 -18.96 24.73
N LEU A 293 -1.33 -18.69 24.18
CA LEU A 293 -1.68 -17.38 23.64
C LEU A 293 -1.73 -16.30 24.74
N GLY A 294 -2.31 -16.60 25.91
CA GLY A 294 -2.44 -15.62 26.99
C GLY A 294 -1.09 -15.05 27.48
N GLY A 295 -0.10 -15.92 27.68
CA GLY A 295 1.24 -15.51 28.09
C GLY A 295 1.96 -14.67 27.02
N ALA A 296 1.90 -15.09 25.75
CA ALA A 296 2.51 -14.35 24.65
C ALA A 296 1.86 -12.97 24.44
N VAL A 297 0.52 -12.90 24.55
CA VAL A 297 -0.24 -11.64 24.47
C VAL A 297 0.13 -10.68 25.59
N ALA A 298 0.24 -11.15 26.84
CA ALA A 298 0.63 -10.31 27.96
C ALA A 298 2.04 -9.72 27.79
N VAL A 299 3.00 -10.55 27.35
CA VAL A 299 4.37 -10.12 27.06
C VAL A 299 4.40 -9.12 25.91
N ALA A 300 3.65 -9.39 24.83
CA ALA A 300 3.54 -8.47 23.71
C ALA A 300 2.92 -7.13 24.14
N ALA A 301 1.86 -7.14 24.96
CA ALA A 301 1.20 -5.93 25.43
C ALA A 301 2.17 -5.05 26.24
N ALA A 302 2.89 -5.65 27.20
CA ALA A 302 3.91 -4.95 27.97
C ALA A 302 5.04 -4.40 27.07
N ALA A 303 5.53 -5.20 26.13
CA ALA A 303 6.57 -4.79 25.19
C ALA A 303 6.12 -3.63 24.29
N THR A 304 4.88 -3.68 23.78
CA THR A 304 4.32 -2.60 22.95
C THR A 304 4.08 -1.32 23.74
N ALA A 305 3.68 -1.42 25.01
CA ALA A 305 3.54 -0.25 25.89
C ALA A 305 4.88 0.47 26.09
N VAL A 306 5.96 -0.29 26.32
CA VAL A 306 7.32 0.25 26.36
C VAL A 306 7.70 0.87 25.01
N ALA A 307 7.40 0.20 23.90
CA ALA A 307 7.76 0.67 22.56
C ALA A 307 7.05 1.96 22.16
N VAL A 308 5.77 2.16 22.51
CA VAL A 308 5.03 3.41 22.23
C VAL A 308 5.75 4.62 22.84
N VAL A 309 6.30 4.47 24.05
CA VAL A 309 7.05 5.54 24.73
C VAL A 309 8.48 5.65 24.20
N ALA A 310 9.21 4.54 24.15
CA ALA A 310 10.62 4.51 23.79
C ALA A 310 10.88 4.90 22.33
N ALA A 311 9.99 4.54 21.39
CA ALA A 311 10.15 4.85 19.97
C ALA A 311 10.17 6.36 19.68
N ARG A 312 9.59 7.17 20.58
CA ARG A 312 9.62 8.65 20.52
C ARG A 312 10.95 9.25 20.95
N LEU A 313 11.68 8.55 21.81
CA LEU A 313 12.99 8.97 22.32
C LEU A 313 14.12 8.56 21.38
N LEU A 314 13.90 7.51 20.58
CA LEU A 314 14.82 7.13 19.53
C LEU A 314 14.90 8.24 18.47
N PRO A 315 16.07 8.44 17.82
CA PRO A 315 16.25 9.42 16.75
C PRO A 315 15.57 8.97 15.44
N THR A 316 14.38 8.38 15.54
CA THR A 316 13.56 7.85 14.45
C THR A 316 13.02 8.96 13.57
N ASN A 317 12.88 10.17 14.10
CA ASN A 317 12.56 11.39 13.35
C ASN A 317 13.68 11.83 12.38
N ARG A 318 14.89 11.27 12.47
CA ARG A 318 16.00 11.55 11.52
C ARG A 318 15.97 10.67 10.28
N LEU A 319 15.10 9.66 10.25
CA LEU A 319 14.96 8.81 9.07
C LEU A 319 14.11 9.57 8.03
N PRO A 320 14.61 9.76 6.79
CA PRO A 320 13.94 10.52 5.73
C PRO A 320 12.78 9.71 5.11
N LEU A 321 11.88 9.21 5.94
CA LEU A 321 10.70 8.46 5.56
C LEU A 321 9.59 8.79 6.55
N ALA A 322 8.54 9.46 6.06
CA ALA A 322 7.43 9.87 6.90
C ALA A 322 6.87 8.68 7.68
N ILE A 323 6.84 8.78 9.01
CA ILE A 323 6.39 7.74 9.96
C ILE A 323 7.26 6.45 9.95
N GLY A 324 8.05 6.21 8.90
CA GLY A 324 8.85 5.00 8.72
C GLY A 324 9.86 4.79 9.85
N GLY A 325 10.49 5.86 10.33
CA GLY A 325 11.37 5.74 11.48
C GLY A 325 10.63 5.32 12.75
N TYR A 326 9.47 5.91 13.02
CA TYR A 326 8.64 5.52 14.18
C TYR A 326 8.23 4.05 14.10
N LEU A 327 7.83 3.55 12.92
CA LEU A 327 7.49 2.14 12.73
C LEU A 327 8.69 1.21 12.92
N ALA A 328 9.86 1.57 12.39
CA ALA A 328 11.09 0.80 12.59
C ALA A 328 11.48 0.74 14.07
N GLY A 329 11.43 1.89 14.77
CA GLY A 329 11.71 1.97 16.20
C GLY A 329 10.70 1.19 17.04
N PHE A 330 9.41 1.37 16.79
CA PHE A 330 8.34 0.68 17.51
C PHE A 330 8.45 -0.84 17.36
N THR A 331 8.61 -1.34 16.14
CA THR A 331 8.73 -2.79 15.88
C THR A 331 10.03 -3.36 16.43
N GLY A 332 11.15 -2.66 16.24
CA GLY A 332 12.45 -3.05 16.77
C GLY A 332 12.48 -3.12 18.30
N VAL A 333 11.98 -2.08 19.00
CA VAL A 333 11.91 -2.04 20.46
C VAL A 333 10.95 -3.11 20.98
N THR A 334 9.78 -3.28 20.37
CA THR A 334 8.82 -4.32 20.77
C THR A 334 9.47 -5.70 20.68
N GLY A 335 10.08 -6.04 19.54
CA GLY A 335 10.73 -7.34 19.37
C GLY A 335 11.93 -7.54 20.30
N ALA A 336 12.77 -6.51 20.49
CA ALA A 336 13.89 -6.55 21.41
C ALA A 336 13.44 -6.75 22.88
N ALA A 337 12.36 -6.09 23.30
CA ALA A 337 11.81 -6.25 24.64
C ALA A 337 11.26 -7.67 24.88
N ILE A 338 10.56 -8.25 23.89
CA ILE A 338 10.11 -9.64 23.95
C ILE A 338 11.31 -10.60 24.04
N LEU A 339 12.35 -10.40 23.22
CA LEU A 339 13.56 -11.23 23.25
C LEU A 339 14.32 -11.10 24.58
N GLY A 340 14.43 -9.89 25.12
CA GLY A 340 15.03 -9.64 26.43
C GLY A 340 14.27 -10.34 27.56
N TYR A 341 12.94 -10.37 27.50
CA TYR A 341 12.12 -11.16 28.41
C TYR A 341 12.41 -12.67 28.30
N LEU A 342 12.52 -13.20 27.08
CA LEU A 342 12.83 -14.62 26.85
C LEU A 342 14.21 -14.99 27.38
N LEU A 343 15.24 -14.16 27.14
CA LEU A 343 16.61 -14.39 27.61
C LEU A 343 16.70 -14.47 29.14
N ARG A 344 15.87 -13.70 29.86
CA ARG A 344 15.83 -13.72 31.34
C ARG A 344 15.18 -14.98 31.91
N ARG A 345 14.39 -15.73 31.14
CA ARG A 345 13.75 -16.97 31.59
C ARG A 345 14.60 -18.23 31.42
N GLY A 346 15.88 -18.08 31.05
CA GLY A 346 16.83 -19.18 30.82
C GLY A 346 17.00 -19.51 29.34
N PRO A 347 17.69 -20.61 28.99
CA PRO A 347 17.92 -21.00 27.60
C PRO A 347 16.59 -21.45 26.96
N VAL A 348 15.83 -20.49 26.43
CA VAL A 348 14.63 -20.73 25.61
C VAL A 348 15.02 -21.23 24.21
N PHE A 349 16.28 -21.05 23.82
CA PHE A 349 16.83 -21.47 22.54
C PHE A 349 17.46 -22.86 22.69
N PRO A 350 16.82 -23.94 22.17
CA PRO A 350 17.51 -25.21 22.09
C PRO A 350 18.80 -25.00 21.31
N ALA A 351 19.91 -25.58 21.80
CA ALA A 351 21.17 -25.59 21.06
C ALA A 351 20.88 -26.14 19.66
N SER A 352 21.18 -25.35 18.63
CA SER A 352 20.97 -25.78 17.25
C SER A 352 21.79 -27.05 17.03
N ALA A 353 21.12 -28.15 16.70
CA ALA A 353 21.83 -29.36 16.30
C ALA A 353 22.76 -29.02 15.12
N PRO A 354 23.99 -29.57 15.08
CA PRO A 354 24.91 -29.30 13.98
C PRO A 354 24.25 -29.61 12.64
N VAL A 355 24.10 -28.58 11.82
CA VAL A 355 23.46 -28.68 10.50
C VAL A 355 24.43 -29.40 9.58
N SER A 356 24.00 -30.50 8.94
CA SER A 356 24.83 -31.24 7.99
C SER A 356 25.28 -30.37 6.81
N ALA A 357 26.43 -30.67 6.18
CA ALA A 357 26.91 -29.90 5.03
C ALA A 357 25.87 -29.77 3.88
N PRO A 358 25.12 -30.83 3.50
CA PRO A 358 24.05 -30.71 2.52
C PRO A 358 22.90 -29.79 2.97
N ALA A 359 22.57 -29.80 4.28
CA ALA A 359 21.54 -28.92 4.81
C ALA A 359 22.00 -27.45 4.86
N ARG A 360 23.29 -27.19 5.09
CA ARG A 360 23.89 -25.84 4.97
C ARG A 360 23.83 -25.32 3.54
N LEU A 361 24.24 -26.12 2.56
CA LEU A 361 24.17 -25.73 1.14
C LEU A 361 22.72 -25.45 0.71
N ARG A 362 21.78 -26.33 1.09
CA ARG A 362 20.35 -26.11 0.83
C ARG A 362 19.86 -24.78 1.42
N LEU A 363 20.26 -24.47 2.66
CA LEU A 363 19.87 -23.23 3.32
C LEU A 363 20.49 -21.98 2.65
N ALA A 364 21.74 -22.09 2.21
CA ALA A 364 22.44 -21.03 1.46
C ALA A 364 21.74 -20.71 0.13
N LEU A 365 21.16 -21.72 -0.55
CA LEU A 365 20.38 -21.54 -1.77
C LEU A 365 18.94 -21.10 -1.48
N ALA A 366 18.31 -21.67 -0.44
CA ALA A 366 16.95 -21.37 -0.02
C ALA A 366 16.76 -19.90 0.35
N THR A 367 17.73 -19.33 1.06
CA THR A 367 17.63 -17.99 1.65
C THR A 367 17.45 -16.90 0.59
N PRO A 368 18.35 -16.71 -0.39
CA PRO A 368 18.17 -15.71 -1.44
C PRO A 368 16.95 -16.02 -2.31
N LEU A 369 16.62 -17.29 -2.56
CA LEU A 369 15.45 -17.66 -3.34
C LEU A 369 14.14 -17.24 -2.67
N LEU A 370 13.97 -17.53 -1.37
CA LEU A 370 12.73 -17.21 -0.65
C LEU A 370 12.61 -15.72 -0.36
N ILE A 371 13.72 -15.03 -0.10
CA ILE A 371 13.74 -13.56 0.04
C ILE A 371 13.40 -12.91 -1.30
N GLY A 372 14.01 -13.37 -2.39
CA GLY A 372 13.70 -12.90 -3.74
C GLY A 372 12.24 -13.16 -4.11
N TYR A 373 11.73 -14.35 -3.79
CA TYR A 373 10.32 -14.68 -3.97
C TYR A 373 9.40 -13.76 -3.17
N ALA A 374 9.72 -13.51 -1.90
CA ALA A 374 8.95 -12.60 -1.06
C ALA A 374 8.89 -11.18 -1.63
N ALA A 375 10.03 -10.65 -2.07
CA ALA A 375 10.12 -9.37 -2.75
C ALA A 375 9.26 -9.35 -4.01
N THR A 376 9.38 -10.35 -4.89
CA THR A 376 8.58 -10.43 -6.12
C THR A 376 7.09 -10.55 -5.83
N ALA A 377 6.71 -11.40 -4.88
CA ALA A 377 5.33 -11.69 -4.54
C ALA A 377 4.58 -10.46 -4.03
N ILE A 378 5.26 -9.55 -3.33
CA ILE A 378 4.66 -8.29 -2.89
C ILE A 378 4.86 -7.15 -3.88
N ALA A 379 6.07 -6.97 -4.41
CA ALA A 379 6.43 -5.80 -5.22
C ALA A 379 5.78 -5.82 -6.61
N VAL A 380 5.72 -6.97 -7.28
CA VAL A 380 5.20 -7.03 -8.65
C VAL A 380 3.69 -6.73 -8.70
N PRO A 381 2.82 -7.40 -7.93
CA PRO A 381 1.38 -7.13 -8.02
C PRO A 381 1.03 -5.72 -7.57
N THR A 382 1.67 -5.24 -6.49
CA THR A 382 1.47 -3.88 -6.00
C THR A 382 1.96 -2.86 -7.02
N HIS A 383 3.15 -3.05 -7.59
CA HIS A 383 3.68 -2.25 -8.69
C HIS A 383 2.93 -2.45 -10.00
N LEU A 384 2.04 -3.43 -10.19
CA LEU A 384 1.32 -3.60 -11.44
C LEU A 384 -0.12 -3.09 -11.41
N GLY A 385 -0.80 -3.08 -10.26
CA GLY A 385 -2.18 -2.57 -10.19
C GLY A 385 -2.55 -1.71 -8.99
N LEU A 386 -1.62 -1.40 -8.07
CA LEU A 386 -1.93 -0.60 -6.89
C LEU A 386 -1.13 0.70 -6.80
N THR A 387 0.18 0.64 -6.59
CA THR A 387 0.99 1.84 -6.33
C THR A 387 2.41 1.64 -6.83
N HIS A 388 3.24 2.68 -6.86
CA HIS A 388 4.65 2.52 -7.21
C HIS A 388 5.41 1.75 -6.11
N ALA A 389 5.61 0.44 -6.30
CA ALA A 389 6.31 -0.41 -5.34
C ALA A 389 7.77 -0.73 -5.68
N VAL A 390 8.41 0.06 -6.55
CA VAL A 390 9.85 -0.06 -6.83
C VAL A 390 10.60 0.94 -5.95
N PRO A 391 11.54 0.52 -5.08
CA PRO A 391 12.31 1.45 -4.28
C PRO A 391 13.17 2.36 -5.18
N VAL A 392 13.08 3.67 -4.97
CA VAL A 392 13.91 4.69 -5.63
C VAL A 392 14.62 5.56 -4.60
N GLY A 393 15.84 6.01 -4.94
CA GLY A 393 16.64 6.88 -4.05
C GLY A 393 16.86 6.28 -2.66
N ALA A 394 16.55 7.04 -1.62
CA ALA A 394 16.73 6.64 -0.22
C ALA A 394 15.90 5.39 0.18
N ARG A 395 14.84 5.06 -0.58
CA ARG A 395 13.96 3.93 -0.26
C ARG A 395 14.68 2.59 -0.20
N TRP A 396 15.80 2.42 -0.91
CA TRP A 396 16.59 1.18 -0.89
C TRP A 396 17.15 0.85 0.49
N TRP A 397 17.81 1.80 1.14
CA TRP A 397 18.39 1.57 2.46
C TRP A 397 17.32 1.69 3.55
N LEU A 398 16.31 2.55 3.37
CA LEU A 398 15.17 2.66 4.27
C LEU A 398 14.35 1.38 4.34
N LEU A 399 14.20 0.67 3.22
CA LEU A 399 13.59 -0.66 3.17
C LEU A 399 14.37 -1.63 4.07
N ALA A 400 15.70 -1.63 4.03
CA ALA A 400 16.51 -2.49 4.88
C ALA A 400 16.31 -2.17 6.38
N VAL A 401 16.24 -0.88 6.74
CA VAL A 401 16.00 -0.45 8.13
C VAL A 401 14.62 -0.87 8.63
N LEU A 402 13.56 -0.61 7.85
CA LEU A 402 12.20 -1.04 8.17
C LEU A 402 12.11 -2.57 8.27
N TRP A 403 12.70 -3.26 7.30
CA TRP A 403 12.72 -4.72 7.26
C TRP A 403 13.42 -5.30 8.49
N ALA A 404 14.52 -4.72 8.94
CA ALA A 404 15.19 -5.13 10.17
C ALA A 404 14.28 -5.00 11.40
N GLY A 405 13.59 -3.87 11.57
CA GLY A 405 12.65 -3.66 12.68
C GLY A 405 11.52 -4.69 12.70
N PHE A 406 10.86 -4.91 11.56
CA PHE A 406 9.82 -5.93 11.43
C PHE A 406 10.36 -7.37 11.55
N ALA A 407 11.59 -7.64 11.09
CA ALA A 407 12.22 -8.95 11.24
C ALA A 407 12.52 -9.28 12.71
N VAL A 408 12.96 -8.30 13.50
CA VAL A 408 13.17 -8.48 14.95
C VAL A 408 11.85 -8.78 15.64
N LEU A 409 10.78 -8.05 15.33
CA LEU A 409 9.44 -8.33 15.86
C LEU A 409 8.92 -9.71 15.44
N ALA A 410 9.01 -10.04 14.15
CA ALA A 410 8.57 -11.33 13.62
C ALA A 410 9.34 -12.47 14.28
N TYR A 411 10.67 -12.37 14.39
CA TYR A 411 11.49 -13.36 15.07
C TYR A 411 11.09 -13.50 16.54
N ALA A 412 10.93 -12.38 17.27
CA ALA A 412 10.50 -12.42 18.66
C ALA A 412 9.12 -13.07 18.84
N ALA A 413 8.17 -12.76 17.95
CA ALA A 413 6.84 -13.35 17.92
C ALA A 413 6.91 -14.88 17.70
N GLU A 414 7.71 -15.35 16.76
CA GLU A 414 7.94 -16.78 16.53
C GLU A 414 8.52 -17.46 17.78
N ARG A 415 9.46 -16.81 18.47
CA ARG A 415 10.13 -17.38 19.65
C ARG A 415 9.20 -17.44 20.87
N VAL A 416 8.47 -16.37 21.16
CA VAL A 416 7.57 -16.32 22.34
C VAL A 416 6.34 -17.22 22.18
N THR A 417 6.01 -17.59 20.94
CA THR A 417 4.86 -18.45 20.61
C THR A 417 5.27 -19.88 20.23
N ALA A 418 6.56 -20.21 20.36
CA ALA A 418 7.13 -21.49 19.95
C ALA A 418 6.77 -21.91 18.50
N GLY A 419 6.69 -20.93 17.59
CA GLY A 419 6.34 -21.15 16.18
C GLY A 419 4.84 -21.32 15.91
N ASN A 420 3.97 -21.08 16.90
CA ASN A 420 2.53 -21.14 16.69
C ASN A 420 2.04 -19.88 15.95
N SER A 421 1.61 -20.03 14.71
CA SER A 421 1.20 -18.90 13.87
C SER A 421 -0.05 -18.15 14.34
N PHE A 422 -0.95 -18.78 15.12
CA PHE A 422 -2.03 -18.05 15.80
C PHE A 422 -1.48 -17.16 16.92
N GLY A 423 -0.44 -17.60 17.60
CA GLY A 423 0.31 -16.79 18.55
C GLY A 423 1.03 -15.63 17.87
N VAL A 424 1.69 -15.88 16.75
CA VAL A 424 2.34 -14.82 15.96
C VAL A 424 1.31 -13.77 15.56
N LEU A 425 0.15 -14.21 15.04
CA LEU A 425 -0.95 -13.32 14.71
C LEU A 425 -1.46 -12.53 15.93
N ALA A 426 -1.57 -13.16 17.10
CA ALA A 426 -2.00 -12.48 18.32
C ALA A 426 -0.99 -11.41 18.77
N VAL A 427 0.31 -11.70 18.73
CA VAL A 427 1.38 -10.72 19.02
C VAL A 427 1.32 -9.55 18.04
N SER A 428 1.16 -9.85 16.74
CA SER A 428 0.97 -8.84 15.69
C SER A 428 -0.29 -7.99 15.90
N ALA A 429 -1.40 -8.60 16.31
CA ALA A 429 -2.65 -7.89 16.59
C ALA A 429 -2.49 -6.92 17.77
N VAL A 430 -1.80 -7.33 18.85
CA VAL A 430 -1.47 -6.45 19.97
C VAL A 430 -0.64 -5.25 19.51
N ALA A 431 0.35 -5.46 18.64
CA ALA A 431 1.14 -4.38 18.06
C ALA A 431 0.29 -3.40 17.22
N VAL A 432 -0.64 -3.91 16.42
CA VAL A 432 -1.58 -3.08 15.64
C VAL A 432 -2.51 -2.28 16.55
N VAL A 433 -3.07 -2.91 17.59
CA VAL A 433 -3.93 -2.22 18.57
C VAL A 433 -3.16 -1.13 19.30
N ALA A 434 -1.92 -1.39 19.71
CA ALA A 434 -1.08 -0.40 20.36
C ALA A 434 -0.76 0.79 19.44
N LEU A 435 -0.43 0.54 18.17
CA LEU A 435 -0.22 1.60 17.17
C LEU A 435 -1.50 2.42 16.93
N THR A 436 -2.64 1.76 16.85
CA THR A 436 -3.95 2.41 16.67
C THR A 436 -4.27 3.30 17.86
N GLY A 437 -4.16 2.76 19.08
CA GLY A 437 -4.37 3.52 20.31
C GLY A 437 -3.43 4.73 20.41
N ALA A 438 -2.14 4.52 20.11
CA ALA A 438 -1.15 5.60 20.05
C ALA A 438 -1.55 6.67 19.03
N ALA A 439 -2.08 6.32 17.86
CA ALA A 439 -2.50 7.30 16.87
C ALA A 439 -3.74 8.10 17.33
N VAL A 440 -4.72 7.43 17.94
CA VAL A 440 -5.94 8.07 18.46
C VAL A 440 -5.64 9.06 19.57
N VAL A 441 -4.73 8.73 20.51
CA VAL A 441 -4.38 9.63 21.62
C VAL A 441 -3.33 10.68 21.26
N GLY A 442 -3.01 10.86 19.97
CA GLY A 442 -2.00 11.82 19.51
C GLY A 442 -0.56 11.44 19.85
N LEU A 443 -0.32 10.18 20.20
CA LEU A 443 1.02 9.67 20.44
C LEU A 443 1.81 9.37 19.14
N THR A 444 1.13 9.30 18.00
CA THR A 444 1.75 9.25 16.67
C THR A 444 0.91 10.02 15.65
N PHE A 445 1.36 10.08 14.41
CA PHE A 445 0.66 10.78 13.34
C PHE A 445 -0.71 10.14 13.06
N GLY A 446 -1.76 10.96 12.92
CA GLY A 446 -3.11 10.46 12.61
C GLY A 446 -3.20 9.63 11.33
N PHE A 447 -2.29 9.87 10.37
CA PHE A 447 -2.15 9.07 9.15
C PHE A 447 -1.92 7.57 9.44
N VAL A 448 -1.38 7.21 10.60
CA VAL A 448 -1.24 5.80 11.01
C VAL A 448 -2.59 5.06 10.97
N LEU A 449 -3.69 5.76 11.28
CA LEU A 449 -5.03 5.15 11.24
C LEU A 449 -5.45 4.70 9.83
N LEU A 450 -4.96 5.37 8.78
CA LEU A 450 -5.23 5.00 7.39
C LEU A 450 -4.45 3.76 6.95
N ILE A 451 -3.27 3.51 7.51
CA ILE A 451 -2.43 2.36 7.14
C ILE A 451 -2.71 1.11 7.98
N VAL A 452 -3.34 1.25 9.15
CA VAL A 452 -3.62 0.14 10.07
C VAL A 452 -4.38 -1.03 9.42
N PRO A 453 -5.46 -0.82 8.63
CA PRO A 453 -6.15 -1.93 7.96
C PRO A 453 -5.24 -2.70 7.01
N LEU A 454 -4.44 -1.99 6.21
CA LEU A 454 -3.44 -2.60 5.32
C LEU A 454 -2.40 -3.39 6.13
N LEU A 455 -1.87 -2.79 7.19
CA LEU A 455 -0.89 -3.43 8.07
C LEU A 455 -1.46 -4.73 8.68
N ALA A 456 -2.72 -4.73 9.12
CA ALA A 456 -3.39 -5.92 9.63
C ALA A 456 -3.46 -7.05 8.59
N VAL A 457 -3.84 -6.73 7.35
CA VAL A 457 -3.86 -7.71 6.24
C VAL A 457 -2.46 -8.28 5.96
N LEU A 458 -1.44 -7.42 5.90
CA LEU A 458 -0.05 -7.85 5.67
C LEU A 458 0.47 -8.73 6.82
N LEU A 459 0.06 -8.48 8.06
CA LEU A 459 0.45 -9.29 9.23
C LEU A 459 -0.28 -10.63 9.29
N VAL A 460 -1.56 -10.68 8.92
CA VAL A 460 -2.27 -11.95 8.68
C VAL A 460 -1.53 -12.78 7.64
N TRP A 461 -1.07 -12.12 6.58
CA TRP A 461 -0.31 -12.77 5.54
C TRP A 461 1.04 -13.33 6.04
N GLN A 462 1.79 -12.52 6.79
CA GLN A 462 3.02 -12.94 7.45
C GLN A 462 2.79 -14.19 8.32
N ALA A 463 1.70 -14.23 9.09
CA ALA A 463 1.35 -15.39 9.92
C ALA A 463 1.00 -16.63 9.09
N ALA A 464 0.35 -16.46 7.92
CA ALA A 464 0.08 -17.57 7.00
C ALA A 464 1.37 -18.16 6.41
N TRP A 465 2.33 -17.32 6.04
CA TRP A 465 3.65 -17.74 5.57
C TRP A 465 4.49 -18.41 6.66
N SER A 466 4.40 -17.91 7.90
CA SER A 466 4.93 -18.58 9.08
C SER A 466 4.39 -20.01 9.20
N ALA A 467 3.06 -20.17 9.19
CA ALA A 467 2.41 -21.48 9.31
C ALA A 467 2.88 -22.44 8.21
N LEU A 468 3.03 -21.94 7.00
CA LEU A 468 3.48 -22.71 5.85
C LEU A 468 4.93 -23.17 5.99
N LEU A 469 5.86 -22.25 6.29
CA LEU A 469 7.29 -22.55 6.34
C LEU A 469 7.68 -23.45 7.52
N HIS A 470 6.96 -23.34 8.65
CA HIS A 470 7.11 -24.29 9.77
C HIS A 470 6.83 -25.74 9.36
N ARG A 471 5.90 -25.98 8.43
CA ARG A 471 5.63 -27.34 7.91
C ARG A 471 6.81 -27.95 7.18
N PHE A 472 7.72 -27.11 6.66
CA PHE A 472 8.95 -27.53 6.00
C PHE A 472 10.15 -27.55 6.94
N ALA A 473 9.96 -27.30 8.24
CA ALA A 473 11.03 -27.15 9.22
C ALA A 473 12.06 -26.09 8.82
N ALA A 474 11.60 -25.00 8.18
CA ALA A 474 12.45 -23.87 7.86
C ALA A 474 12.97 -23.21 9.16
N PRO A 475 14.22 -22.72 9.19
CA PRO A 475 14.74 -22.02 10.37
C PRO A 475 13.91 -20.78 10.71
N VAL A 476 13.66 -20.56 12.00
CA VAL A 476 12.81 -19.44 12.48
C VAL A 476 13.29 -18.07 12.00
N TRP A 477 14.60 -17.85 11.94
CA TRP A 477 15.16 -16.59 11.43
C TRP A 477 14.80 -16.37 9.94
N LEU A 478 14.76 -17.42 9.14
CA LEU A 478 14.42 -17.34 7.72
C LEU A 478 12.92 -17.07 7.55
N ILE A 479 12.08 -17.72 8.37
CA ILE A 479 10.64 -17.45 8.43
C ILE A 479 10.39 -15.97 8.75
N ALA A 480 11.06 -15.45 9.77
CA ALA A 480 10.94 -14.06 10.18
C ALA A 480 11.35 -13.10 9.06
N LEU A 481 12.50 -13.32 8.40
CA LEU A 481 12.97 -12.47 7.30
C LEU A 481 12.02 -12.48 6.10
N VAL A 482 11.58 -13.66 5.66
CA VAL A 482 10.68 -13.83 4.50
C VAL A 482 9.33 -13.20 4.77
N GLY A 483 8.76 -13.43 5.96
CA GLY A 483 7.46 -12.90 6.34
C GLY A 483 7.48 -11.38 6.56
N SER A 484 8.50 -10.85 7.24
CA SER A 484 8.59 -9.42 7.53
C SER A 484 8.84 -8.56 6.28
N LEU A 485 9.45 -9.13 5.23
CA LEU A 485 9.68 -8.41 3.98
C LEU A 485 8.36 -8.04 3.28
N VAL A 486 7.37 -8.94 3.35
CA VAL A 486 6.03 -8.70 2.78
C VAL A 486 5.34 -7.50 3.46
N VAL A 487 5.64 -7.27 4.74
CA VAL A 487 5.10 -6.14 5.50
C VAL A 487 5.91 -4.86 5.26
N ALA A 488 7.24 -4.96 5.29
CA ALA A 488 8.13 -3.80 5.19
C ALA A 488 8.14 -3.18 3.79
N TRP A 489 8.01 -3.98 2.73
CA TRP A 489 8.14 -3.49 1.35
C TRP A 489 7.08 -2.45 0.96
N PRO A 490 5.76 -2.68 1.15
CA PRO A 490 4.76 -1.68 0.84
C PRO A 490 4.94 -0.40 1.66
N LEU A 491 5.32 -0.52 2.94
CA LEU A 491 5.54 0.63 3.81
C LEU A 491 6.73 1.47 3.33
N ALA A 492 7.85 0.84 2.99
CA ALA A 492 9.07 1.53 2.53
C ALA A 492 8.90 2.21 1.17
N THR A 493 7.98 1.73 0.34
CA THR A 493 7.77 2.22 -1.03
C THR A 493 6.60 3.19 -1.15
N ALA A 494 5.58 3.08 -0.29
CA ALA A 494 4.44 4.01 -0.28
C ALA A 494 4.71 5.26 0.56
N LEU A 495 5.32 5.13 1.75
CA LEU A 495 5.50 6.28 2.65
C LEU A 495 6.39 7.36 2.03
N PRO A 496 6.09 8.65 2.16
CA PRO A 496 6.88 9.69 1.51
C PRO A 496 8.32 9.76 2.02
N VAL A 497 9.27 9.93 1.11
CA VAL A 497 10.65 10.32 1.47
C VAL A 497 10.64 11.80 1.82
N THR A 498 11.24 12.14 2.95
CA THR A 498 11.21 13.50 3.50
C THR A 498 12.62 14.01 3.78
N GLY A 499 12.90 15.30 3.63
CA GLY A 499 14.22 15.84 4.01
C GLY A 499 14.60 17.16 3.39
#